data_AF-A0AA37S0D3-F1
#
_entry.id   AF-A0AA37S0D3-F1
#
_cell.length_a   1.000
_cell.length_b   1.000
_cell.length_c   1.000
_cell.angle_alpha   90.00
_cell.angle_beta   90.00
_cell.angle_gamma   90.00
#
_symmetry.space_group_name_H-M   'P 1'
#
loop_
_entity.id
_entity.type
_entity.pdbx_description
1 polymer ?
#
loop_
_entity_poly.entity_id
_entity_poly.type
_entity_poly.pdbx_seq_one_letter_code
_entity_poly.pdbx_strand_id
1 'polypeptide(L)'
;MKEFISIQSYLVSPLDIGDWDGEEDLAADILNRIYHTVYARADEDIDTGLLEELLEAVWSYWQHNPGLTELDEDEVDAFVDWLYSQVES
;
A
#
# COMPACT_ATOMS: atom_id res chain seq x y z
N MET A 1 -0.39 5.28 18.20
CA MET A 1 -1.78 5.57 17.79
C MET A 1 -1.78 5.92 16.31
N LYS A 2 -2.49 5.15 15.48
CA LYS A 2 -2.43 5.30 14.01
C LYS A 2 -2.92 6.65 13.50
N GLU A 3 -3.77 7.34 14.26
CA GLU A 3 -4.31 8.68 13.93
C GLU A 3 -3.24 9.76 13.71
N PHE A 4 -2.02 9.54 14.20
CA PHE A 4 -0.90 10.45 13.97
C PHE A 4 -0.29 10.32 12.57
N ILE A 5 -0.64 9.27 11.82
CA ILE A 5 -0.19 9.04 10.45
C ILE A 5 -1.32 9.40 9.48
N SER A 6 -1.05 10.37 8.61
CA SER A 6 -1.98 10.75 7.54
C SER A 6 -1.71 9.93 6.28
N ILE A 7 -2.58 8.95 6.01
CA ILE A 7 -2.52 8.12 4.79
C ILE A 7 -2.54 8.93 3.50
N GLN A 8 -3.15 10.13 3.53
CA GLN A 8 -3.24 11.01 2.36
C GLN A 8 -1.86 11.45 1.86
N SER A 9 -0.82 11.34 2.69
CA SER A 9 0.56 11.64 2.32
C SER A 9 1.20 10.53 1.47
N TYR A 10 0.60 9.34 1.44
CA TYR A 10 1.08 8.15 0.72
C TYR A 10 0.30 7.86 -0.55
N LEU A 11 -0.95 8.35 -0.64
CA LEU A 11 -1.77 8.14 -1.81
C LEU A 11 -1.13 8.78 -3.04
N VAL A 12 -1.19 8.08 -4.16
CA VAL A 12 -0.60 8.50 -5.42
C VAL A 12 -1.68 8.84 -6.43
N SER A 13 -1.38 9.80 -7.30
CA SER A 13 -2.20 10.08 -8.47
C SER A 13 -1.64 9.35 -9.70
N PRO A 14 -2.45 9.15 -10.76
CA PRO A 14 -1.98 8.60 -12.03
C PRO A 14 -0.84 9.42 -12.65
N LEU A 15 -0.72 10.71 -12.29
CA LEU A 15 0.36 11.57 -12.77
C LEU A 15 1.69 11.36 -12.02
N ASP A 16 1.62 10.82 -10.80
CA ASP A 16 2.76 10.68 -9.89
C ASP A 16 3.27 9.23 -9.79
N ILE A 17 2.45 8.25 -10.21
CA ILE A 17 2.77 6.81 -10.09
C ILE A 17 3.84 6.32 -11.09
N GLY A 18 4.10 7.08 -12.16
CA GLY A 18 5.10 6.74 -13.17
C GLY A 18 4.48 6.20 -14.47
N ASP A 19 5.28 5.47 -15.24
CA ASP A 19 4.88 4.89 -16.53
C ASP A 19 4.38 3.46 -16.33
N TRP A 20 3.11 3.21 -16.67
CA TRP A 20 2.44 1.92 -16.52
C TRP A 20 1.80 1.47 -17.84
N ASP A 21 2.46 1.77 -18.97
CA ASP A 21 2.02 1.35 -20.32
C ASP A 21 0.58 1.80 -20.66
N GLY A 22 0.11 2.93 -20.10
CA GLY A 22 -1.25 3.44 -20.28
C GLY A 22 -2.28 2.95 -19.25
N GLU A 23 -1.83 2.19 -18.24
CA GLU A 23 -2.65 1.71 -17.12
C GLU A 23 -2.42 2.52 -15.82
N GLU A 24 -1.94 3.77 -15.92
CA GLU A 24 -1.56 4.57 -14.75
C GLU A 24 -2.74 4.82 -13.78
N ASP A 25 -3.95 5.00 -14.31
CA ASP A 25 -5.17 5.12 -13.51
C ASP A 25 -5.43 3.85 -12.68
N LEU A 26 -5.31 2.68 -13.31
CA LEU A 26 -5.54 1.39 -12.65
C LEU A 26 -4.45 1.10 -11.61
N ALA A 27 -3.19 1.34 -11.96
CA ALA A 27 -2.06 1.17 -11.06
C ALA A 27 -2.21 2.07 -9.82
N ALA A 28 -2.60 3.34 -10.01
CA ALA A 28 -2.83 4.28 -8.90
C ALA A 28 -3.99 3.83 -8.01
N ASP A 29 -5.09 3.39 -8.60
CA ASP A 29 -6.25 2.88 -7.86
C ASP A 29 -5.89 1.64 -7.02
N ILE A 30 -5.19 0.67 -7.59
CA ILE A 30 -4.80 -0.55 -6.87
C ILE A 30 -3.80 -0.22 -5.76
N LEU A 31 -2.79 0.61 -6.03
CA LEU A 31 -1.81 1.00 -5.02
C LEU A 31 -2.47 1.73 -3.84
N ASN A 32 -3.38 2.66 -4.15
CA ASN A 32 -4.16 3.36 -3.14
C ASN A 32 -5.07 2.40 -2.36
N ARG A 33 -5.64 1.38 -3.02
CA ARG A 33 -6.40 0.33 -2.33
C ARG A 33 -5.52 -0.42 -1.33
N ILE A 34 -4.30 -0.80 -1.70
CA ILE A 34 -3.36 -1.45 -0.79
C ILE A 34 -3.07 -0.55 0.42
N TYR A 35 -2.76 0.74 0.22
CA TYR A 35 -2.53 1.67 1.34
C TYR A 35 -3.74 1.76 2.28
N HIS A 36 -4.95 1.85 1.72
CA HIS A 36 -6.17 1.87 2.51
C HIS A 36 -6.35 0.56 3.30
N THR A 37 -6.11 -0.60 2.69
CA THR A 37 -6.20 -1.90 3.36
C THR A 37 -5.17 -2.03 4.49
N VAL A 38 -3.92 -1.62 4.28
CA VAL A 38 -2.88 -1.60 5.32
C VAL A 38 -3.33 -0.76 6.51
N TYR A 39 -3.79 0.47 6.27
CA TYR A 39 -4.22 1.37 7.35
C TYR A 39 -5.51 0.94 8.05
N ALA A 40 -6.44 0.34 7.30
CA ALA A 40 -7.66 -0.23 7.86
C ALA A 40 -7.35 -1.39 8.82
N ARG A 41 -6.38 -2.24 8.47
CA ARG A 41 -5.94 -3.37 9.29
C ARG A 41 -5.07 -2.98 10.48
N ALA A 42 -4.38 -1.83 10.40
CA ALA A 42 -3.53 -1.35 11.48
C ALA A 42 -4.31 -1.18 12.80
N ASP A 43 -3.76 -1.69 13.90
CA ASP A 43 -4.30 -1.49 15.24
C ASP A 43 -4.35 0.01 15.56
N GLU A 44 -5.36 0.44 16.33
CA GLU A 44 -5.47 1.83 16.75
C GLU A 44 -4.25 2.27 17.55
N ASP A 45 -3.65 1.37 18.34
CA ASP A 45 -2.48 1.61 19.18
C ASP A 45 -1.15 1.27 18.51
N ILE A 46 -1.14 0.92 17.22
CA ILE A 46 0.10 0.61 16.48
C ILE A 46 1.15 1.71 16.67
N ASP A 47 2.41 1.27 16.77
CA ASP A 47 3.55 2.19 16.73
C ASP A 47 3.56 2.94 15.40
N THR A 48 3.72 4.26 15.48
CA THR A 48 3.67 5.11 14.29
C THR A 48 4.82 4.82 13.33
N GLY A 49 6.01 4.50 13.85
CA GLY A 49 7.16 4.15 13.03
C GLY A 49 6.96 2.82 12.31
N LEU A 50 6.33 1.84 12.97
CA LEU A 50 5.94 0.58 12.34
C LEU A 50 4.92 0.78 11.20
N LEU A 51 3.91 1.63 11.42
CA LEU A 51 2.93 1.93 10.37
C LEU A 51 3.57 2.66 9.18
N GLU A 52 4.47 3.61 9.44
CA GLU A 52 5.24 4.27 8.38
C GLU A 52 6.08 3.27 7.58
N GLU A 53 6.77 2.35 8.26
CA GLU A 53 7.58 1.29 7.63
C GLU A 53 6.72 0.39 6.72
N LEU A 54 5.54 -0.02 7.19
CA LEU A 54 4.60 -0.81 6.40
C LEU A 54 4.15 -0.06 5.14
N LEU A 55 3.79 1.21 5.26
CA LEU A 55 3.36 2.03 4.11
C LEU A 55 4.52 2.25 3.13
N GLU A 56 5.74 2.53 3.59
CA GLU A 56 6.92 2.68 2.73
C GLU A 56 7.29 1.36 2.01
N ALA A 57 7.07 0.21 2.67
CA ALA A 57 7.31 -1.10 2.10
C ALA A 57 6.36 -1.41 0.93
N VAL A 58 5.10 -0.96 0.99
CA VAL A 58 4.13 -1.10 -0.13
C VAL A 58 4.68 -0.46 -1.40
N TRP A 59 5.10 0.81 -1.34
CA TRP A 59 5.68 1.51 -2.50
C TRP A 59 6.91 0.76 -3.02
N SER A 60 7.81 0.40 -2.10
CA SER A 60 9.08 -0.26 -2.43
C SER A 60 8.87 -1.59 -3.17
N TYR A 61 7.83 -2.33 -2.82
CA TYR A 61 7.48 -3.60 -3.45
C TYR A 61 6.85 -3.43 -4.84
N TRP A 62 5.95 -2.45 -4.99
CA TRP A 62 5.09 -2.35 -6.18
C TRP A 62 5.58 -1.38 -7.26
N GLN A 63 6.37 -0.35 -6.93
CA GLN A 63 6.74 0.73 -7.88
C GLN A 63 7.40 0.26 -9.20
N HIS A 64 7.91 -0.97 -9.26
CA HIS A 64 8.55 -1.56 -10.44
C HIS A 64 7.99 -2.93 -10.81
N ASN A 65 6.89 -3.35 -10.16
CA ASN A 65 6.30 -4.66 -10.36
C ASN A 65 5.07 -4.52 -11.26
N PRO A 66 5.14 -4.96 -12.53
CA PRO A 66 4.01 -4.85 -13.45
C PRO A 66 2.80 -5.68 -13.01
N GLY A 67 2.98 -6.66 -12.13
CA GLY A 67 1.87 -7.45 -11.57
C GLY A 67 0.92 -6.64 -10.68
N LEU A 68 1.21 -5.37 -10.40
CA LEU A 68 0.31 -4.50 -9.62
C LEU A 68 -1.06 -4.39 -10.30
N THR A 69 -1.11 -4.19 -11.61
CA THR A 69 -2.37 -4.00 -12.36
C THR A 69 -3.19 -5.28 -12.51
N GLU A 70 -2.59 -6.43 -12.19
CA GLU A 70 -3.23 -7.74 -12.25
C GLU A 70 -3.95 -8.10 -10.94
N LEU A 71 -3.69 -7.38 -9.84
CA LEU A 71 -4.22 -7.72 -8.52
C LEU A 71 -5.73 -7.55 -8.41
N ASP A 72 -6.40 -8.62 -7.98
CA ASP A 72 -7.76 -8.55 -7.50
C ASP A 72 -7.87 -8.18 -6.00
N GLU A 73 -9.09 -8.18 -5.47
CA GLU A 73 -9.35 -7.80 -4.07
C GLU A 73 -8.76 -8.81 -3.08
N ASP A 74 -8.91 -10.11 -3.37
CA ASP A 74 -8.40 -11.19 -2.52
C ASP A 74 -6.87 -11.20 -2.50
N GLU A 75 -6.24 -10.89 -3.64
CA GLU A 75 -4.78 -10.78 -3.77
C GLU A 75 -4.22 -9.55 -3.03
N VAL A 76 -4.93 -8.42 -3.03
CA VAL A 76 -4.56 -7.26 -2.22
C VAL A 76 -4.60 -7.60 -0.73
N ASP A 77 -5.67 -8.25 -0.26
CA ASP A 77 -5.79 -8.66 1.14
C ASP A 77 -4.70 -9.67 1.52
N ALA A 78 -4.42 -10.65 0.65
CA ALA A 78 -3.35 -11.62 0.85
C ALA A 78 -1.95 -10.96 0.92
N PHE A 79 -1.69 -9.95 0.07
CA PHE A 79 -0.45 -9.19 0.11
C PHE A 79 -0.31 -8.42 1.42
N VAL A 80 -1.38 -7.75 1.89
CA VAL A 80 -1.35 -7.02 3.17
C VAL A 80 -1.13 -7.98 4.33
N ASP A 81 -1.79 -9.13 4.36
CA ASP A 81 -1.58 -10.16 5.38
C ASP A 81 -0.12 -10.65 5.40
N TRP A 82 0.44 -10.91 4.23
CA TRP A 82 1.85 -11.27 4.09
C TRP A 82 2.77 -10.13 4.60
N LEU A 83 2.49 -8.88 4.25
CA LEU A 83 3.29 -7.73 4.67
C LEU A 83 3.35 -7.60 6.20
N TYR A 84 2.20 -7.71 6.88
CA TYR A 84 2.16 -7.73 8.35
C TYR A 84 2.94 -8.91 8.94
N SER A 85 2.94 -10.08 8.30
CA SER A 85 3.73 -11.23 8.78
C SER A 85 5.25 -11.01 8.69
N GLN A 86 5.72 -10.09 7.82
CA GLN A 86 7.16 -9.80 7.67
C GLN A 86 7.70 -8.96 8.84
N VAL A 87 6.86 -8.08 9.41
CA VAL A 87 7.26 -7.22 10.55
C VAL A 87 7.09 -7.89 11.91
N GLU A 88 6.28 -8.95 12.00
CA GLU A 88 6.14 -9.75 13.23
C GLU A 88 7.24 -10.81 13.42
N SER A 89 8.14 -10.99 12.44
CA SER A 89 9.14 -12.07 12.39
C SER A 89 10.53 -11.71 12.92
#